data_AF-A0A8B7VKG6-F1
#
_entry.id   AF-A0A8B7VKG6-F1
#
_cell.length_a   1.000
_cell.length_b   1.000
_cell.length_c   1.000
_cell.angle_alpha   90.00
_cell.angle_beta   90.00
_cell.angle_gamma   90.00
#
_symmetry.space_group_name_H-M   'P 1'
#
loop_
_entity.id
_entity.type
_entity.pdbx_description
1 polymer ?
#
loop_
_entity_poly.entity_id
_entity_poly.type
_entity_poly.pdbx_seq_one_letter_code
_entity_poly.pdbx_strand_id
1 'polypeptide(L)'
;MGLGSTGIGVGLATCAHSPGRKRSPPAPAPAQSLGRSIGLRPLSSPIMKPNFSLRLKVFSLNCWGIPYLSKDWTYRLGRIGDFLNMETFDLALLQEVWREKDFDYLKQKLSLRYPAAHYFKSGIIGSGLCVFSKHPIQEITQHTYTLNGYPYMIHHGDWFCGKAVGLLVFHISGLVLNAYVTHLHAEYNRQKDIYLAHRLAQAWELAQFIHHTSKKADVVLLCGDLNMHPNDLGCCLLKEYTGLRDAYLETQDFKGSEEGNTMVPENFYVSQQDLWPFPCGIRIDYVLYKAAPEFSISCKTLKTTKGQDLYHGTPLSDHEALMATLYVSHSPPQQNLSPTHGPAQKSPLISLLKRTWMLLGISTAIADLWVTLTGYVIGLGLFLMLLLSAEGTREAALGLWLSIGLLLGAVAVYLFWLQEAKGLSRAQSEILHMLERIQKTQDLSSELQLAELQQEGDRAEEQ
;
A
#
# COMPACT_ATOMS: atom_id res chain seq x y z
N MET A 1 18.15 -27.02 53.37
CA MET A 1 19.42 -26.39 53.73
C MET A 1 19.77 -25.37 52.65
N GLY A 2 19.83 -24.05 52.82
CA GLY A 2 19.36 -23.08 53.82
C GLY A 2 19.13 -21.76 53.04
N LEU A 3 17.95 -21.14 53.06
CA LEU A 3 17.50 -20.05 53.96
C LEU A 3 18.46 -18.86 54.09
N GLY A 4 18.02 -17.72 53.55
CA GLY A 4 18.54 -16.37 53.76
C GLY A 4 17.44 -15.35 53.45
N SER A 5 16.64 -15.05 54.48
CA SER A 5 15.51 -14.12 54.53
C SER A 5 15.93 -12.66 54.81
N THR A 6 14.94 -11.76 54.73
CA THR A 6 14.78 -10.37 55.25
C THR A 6 14.82 -9.30 54.16
N GLY A 7 13.94 -8.30 54.09
CA GLY A 7 12.87 -7.85 54.99
C GLY A 7 12.57 -6.37 54.67
N ILE A 8 11.28 -6.03 54.55
CA ILE A 8 10.73 -4.70 54.21
C ILE A 8 10.65 -3.80 55.46
N GLY A 9 10.83 -2.49 55.29
CA GLY A 9 10.37 -1.42 56.19
C GLY A 9 10.57 -0.06 55.49
N VAL A 10 9.54 0.59 54.93
CA VAL A 10 8.50 1.45 55.53
C VAL A 10 9.06 2.51 56.51
N GLY A 11 9.16 3.75 56.03
CA GLY A 11 9.32 4.95 56.84
C GLY A 11 8.27 5.99 56.44
N LEU A 12 7.27 6.18 57.31
CA LEU A 12 6.37 7.33 57.32
C LEU A 12 7.13 8.60 57.72
N ALA A 13 6.81 9.74 57.10
CA ALA A 13 6.96 11.05 57.74
C ALA A 13 5.75 11.94 57.41
N THR A 14 5.09 12.37 58.47
CA THR A 14 3.80 13.05 58.57
C THR A 14 3.90 14.57 58.36
N CYS A 15 2.77 15.15 57.96
CA CYS A 15 2.47 16.57 57.88
C CYS A 15 2.61 17.31 59.22
N ALA A 16 2.97 18.60 59.15
CA ALA A 16 2.63 19.60 60.16
C ALA A 16 2.35 20.97 59.50
N HIS A 17 1.17 21.52 59.80
CA HIS A 17 0.67 22.86 59.49
C HIS A 17 1.36 23.94 60.36
N SER A 18 1.35 25.20 59.91
CA SER A 18 0.65 26.38 60.51
C SER A 18 1.26 27.73 60.00
N PRO A 19 0.74 28.95 60.28
CA PRO A 19 -0.30 29.62 59.47
C PRO A 19 0.01 31.07 59.03
N GLY A 20 -0.74 31.55 58.01
CA GLY A 20 -1.45 32.85 57.99
C GLY A 20 -0.69 34.19 58.01
N ARG A 21 -0.81 34.97 56.91
CA ARG A 21 -1.04 36.43 57.00
C ARG A 21 -1.79 36.99 55.78
N LYS A 22 -3.00 37.48 56.04
CA LYS A 22 -3.84 38.27 55.14
C LYS A 22 -3.25 39.69 54.98
N ARG A 23 -3.27 40.25 53.76
CA ARG A 23 -3.20 41.70 53.53
C ARG A 23 -4.31 42.13 52.58
N SER A 24 -5.03 43.16 53.02
CA SER A 24 -6.17 43.83 52.41
C SER A 24 -5.75 44.77 51.25
N PRO A 25 -6.68 45.14 50.35
CA PRO A 25 -6.38 45.98 49.18
C PRO A 25 -6.45 47.49 49.54
N PRO A 26 -5.74 48.37 48.82
CA PRO A 26 -5.91 49.81 48.97
C PRO A 26 -7.00 50.37 48.02
N ALA A 27 -7.65 51.44 48.48
CA ALA A 27 -8.66 52.23 47.80
C ALA A 27 -8.05 53.27 46.80
N PRO A 28 -8.86 53.88 45.90
CA PRO A 28 -8.36 54.56 44.71
C PRO A 28 -8.18 56.08 44.87
N ALA A 29 -7.37 56.70 43.99
CA ALA A 29 -7.27 58.15 43.81
C ALA A 29 -6.89 58.46 42.34
N PRO A 30 -7.06 59.69 41.83
CA PRO A 30 -8.09 60.06 40.87
C PRO A 30 -7.59 60.23 39.42
N ALA A 31 -8.55 60.31 38.50
CA ALA A 31 -8.35 60.50 37.07
C ALA A 31 -7.61 61.81 36.72
N GLN A 32 -6.66 61.72 35.80
CA GLN A 32 -6.22 62.83 34.96
C GLN A 32 -6.19 62.38 33.49
N SER A 33 -6.99 63.05 32.69
CA SER A 33 -7.03 62.94 31.24
C SER A 33 -5.84 63.69 30.61
N LEU A 34 -5.11 63.04 29.71
CA LEU A 34 -4.35 63.72 28.66
C LEU A 34 -4.16 62.74 27.50
N GLY A 35 -4.82 63.03 26.38
CA GLY A 35 -4.75 62.20 25.18
C GLY A 35 -3.41 62.35 24.45
N ARG A 36 -3.03 61.31 23.70
CA ARG A 36 -2.39 61.47 22.38
C ARG A 36 -2.23 60.16 21.60
N SER A 37 -2.46 60.34 20.30
CA SER A 37 -2.01 59.59 19.13
C SER A 37 -2.35 58.11 18.99
N ILE A 38 -3.21 57.86 18.01
CA ILE A 38 -3.29 56.65 17.19
C ILE A 38 -1.87 56.28 16.73
N GLY A 39 -1.30 55.25 17.36
CA GLY A 39 -0.11 54.55 16.87
C GLY A 39 -0.56 53.29 16.16
N LEU A 40 -0.50 53.30 14.83
CA LEU A 40 -0.58 52.09 14.01
C LEU A 40 0.48 51.09 14.53
N ARG A 41 0.04 49.94 15.05
CA ARG A 41 0.94 48.81 15.25
C ARG A 41 1.53 48.44 13.88
N PRO A 42 2.84 48.24 13.73
CA PRO A 42 3.35 47.62 12.52
C PRO A 42 2.68 46.26 12.40
N LEU A 43 2.11 45.94 11.23
CA LEU A 43 1.79 44.56 10.90
C LEU A 43 3.05 43.74 11.17
N SER A 44 2.96 42.80 12.09
CA SER A 44 3.96 41.75 12.21
C SER A 44 4.18 41.18 10.82
N SER A 45 5.40 41.30 10.31
CA SER A 45 5.82 40.58 9.12
C SER A 45 5.41 39.12 9.27
N PRO A 46 4.87 38.47 8.23
CA PRO A 46 4.67 37.03 8.30
C PRO A 46 6.03 36.44 8.63
N ILE A 47 6.10 35.71 9.75
CA ILE A 47 7.28 34.92 10.10
C ILE A 47 7.51 34.02 8.90
N MET A 48 8.47 34.37 8.04
CA MET A 48 8.87 33.52 6.93
C MET A 48 9.38 32.25 7.57
N LYS A 49 8.54 31.20 7.54
CA LYS A 49 9.00 29.85 7.86
C LYS A 49 10.23 29.60 6.99
N PRO A 50 11.35 29.11 7.55
CA PRO A 50 12.54 28.84 6.77
C PRO A 50 12.15 27.98 5.57
N ASN A 51 12.74 28.28 4.41
CA ASN A 51 12.43 27.62 3.15
C ASN A 51 12.81 26.13 3.27
N PHE A 52 11.86 25.32 3.74
CA PHE A 52 12.07 23.90 4.02
C PHE A 52 12.28 23.16 2.70
N SER A 53 13.38 22.41 2.63
CA SER A 53 13.68 21.51 1.53
C SER A 53 14.21 20.21 2.10
N LEU A 54 13.54 19.11 1.78
CA LEU A 54 13.92 17.75 2.15
C LEU A 54 14.26 16.98 0.88
N ARG A 55 15.47 16.41 0.85
CA ARG A 55 15.87 15.44 -0.17
C ARG A 55 15.72 14.04 0.41
N LEU A 56 14.89 13.21 -0.22
CA LEU A 56 14.64 11.83 0.17
C LEU A 56 15.17 10.87 -0.91
N LYS A 57 16.15 10.03 -0.56
CA LYS A 57 16.65 8.94 -1.40
C LYS A 57 15.91 7.64 -1.07
N VAL A 58 15.21 7.07 -2.05
CA VAL A 58 14.39 5.87 -1.90
C VAL A 58 14.93 4.75 -2.77
N PHE A 59 15.00 3.54 -2.20
CA PHE A 59 15.35 2.30 -2.89
C PHE A 59 14.18 1.32 -2.83
N SER A 60 13.80 0.74 -3.96
CA SER A 60 12.83 -0.37 -4.04
C SER A 60 13.38 -1.52 -4.86
N LEU A 61 13.18 -2.75 -4.39
CA LEU A 61 13.61 -3.94 -5.12
C LEU A 61 12.77 -5.17 -4.73
N ASN A 62 12.16 -5.83 -5.72
CA ASN A 62 11.80 -7.23 -5.60
C ASN A 62 13.08 -8.08 -5.58
N CYS A 63 13.36 -8.73 -4.46
CA CYS A 63 14.63 -9.42 -4.21
C CYS A 63 14.68 -10.85 -4.75
N TRP A 64 13.54 -11.40 -5.19
CA TRP A 64 13.41 -12.79 -5.63
C TRP A 64 14.11 -13.74 -4.68
N GLY A 65 13.64 -13.77 -3.44
CA GLY A 65 14.19 -14.60 -2.36
C GLY A 65 13.43 -15.89 -2.14
N ILE A 66 12.77 -16.43 -3.19
CA ILE A 66 11.89 -17.59 -3.10
C ILE A 66 12.70 -18.81 -2.67
N PRO A 67 12.35 -19.46 -1.53
CA PRO A 67 13.07 -20.63 -1.05
C PRO A 67 13.15 -21.72 -2.12
N TYR A 68 14.35 -22.26 -2.34
CA TYR A 68 14.66 -23.35 -3.28
C TYR A 68 14.53 -23.03 -4.77
N LEU A 69 13.80 -21.98 -5.16
CA LEU A 69 13.63 -21.58 -6.57
C LEU A 69 14.65 -20.53 -7.00
N SER A 70 14.92 -19.55 -6.13
CA SER A 70 15.75 -18.41 -6.48
C SER A 70 17.24 -18.79 -6.48
N LYS A 71 17.88 -18.61 -7.64
CA LYS A 71 19.29 -18.92 -7.86
C LYS A 71 20.20 -17.96 -7.10
N ASP A 72 21.34 -18.47 -6.66
CA ASP A 72 22.43 -17.72 -6.00
C ASP A 72 21.99 -16.85 -4.81
N TRP A 73 20.90 -17.22 -4.14
CA TRP A 73 20.23 -16.35 -3.17
C TRP A 73 21.15 -15.86 -2.05
N THR A 74 21.95 -16.74 -1.42
CA THR A 74 22.87 -16.34 -0.34
C THR A 74 23.88 -15.28 -0.80
N TYR A 75 24.39 -15.43 -2.02
CA TYR A 75 25.31 -14.46 -2.62
C TYR A 75 24.60 -13.13 -2.88
N ARG A 76 23.44 -13.16 -3.56
CA ARG A 76 22.65 -11.96 -3.87
C ARG A 76 22.18 -11.22 -2.63
N LEU A 77 21.71 -11.93 -1.60
CA LEU A 77 21.32 -11.34 -0.31
C LEU A 77 22.48 -10.57 0.34
N GLY A 78 23.69 -11.16 0.31
CA GLY A 78 24.91 -10.47 0.77
C GLY A 78 25.17 -9.19 -0.03
N ARG A 79 25.06 -9.26 -1.35
CA ARG A 79 25.29 -8.16 -2.29
C ARG A 79 24.26 -7.04 -2.17
N ILE A 80 22.98 -7.36 -1.97
CA ILE A 80 21.92 -6.38 -1.69
C ILE A 80 22.29 -5.59 -0.42
N GLY A 81 22.74 -6.28 0.63
CA GLY A 81 23.21 -5.62 1.86
C GLY A 81 24.42 -4.71 1.65
N ASP A 82 25.40 -5.13 0.84
CA ASP A 82 26.57 -4.30 0.50
C ASP A 82 26.17 -3.07 -0.30
N PHE A 83 25.32 -3.25 -1.33
CA PHE A 83 24.81 -2.17 -2.17
C PHE A 83 24.10 -1.10 -1.35
N LEU A 84 23.20 -1.51 -0.44
CA LEU A 84 22.46 -0.60 0.43
C LEU A 84 23.35 0.17 1.41
N ASN A 85 24.45 -0.44 1.87
CA ASN A 85 25.43 0.20 2.74
C ASN A 85 26.29 1.23 1.99
N MET A 86 26.61 0.97 0.72
CA MET A 86 27.41 1.85 -0.14
C MET A 86 26.64 3.07 -0.63
N GLU A 87 25.44 2.87 -1.21
CA GLU A 87 24.67 3.96 -1.81
C GLU A 87 23.99 4.88 -0.80
N THR A 88 23.78 4.42 0.43
CA THR A 88 23.20 5.19 1.55
C THR A 88 21.82 5.82 1.21
N PHE A 89 20.81 5.00 0.97
CA PHE A 89 19.42 5.46 0.82
C PHE A 89 18.81 5.84 2.17
N ASP A 90 17.78 6.70 2.17
CA ASP A 90 17.06 7.08 3.40
C ASP A 90 16.00 6.02 3.75
N LEU A 91 15.36 5.45 2.73
CA LEU A 91 14.42 4.34 2.82
C LEU A 91 14.80 3.26 1.79
N ALA A 92 14.81 2.00 2.23
CA ALA A 92 14.87 0.82 1.37
C ALA A 92 13.65 -0.06 1.62
N LEU A 93 12.83 -0.26 0.59
CA LEU A 93 11.58 -1.03 0.63
C LEU A 93 11.72 -2.27 -0.25
N LEU A 94 11.80 -3.44 0.37
CA LEU A 94 12.12 -4.69 -0.31
C LEU A 94 10.87 -5.58 -0.40
N GLN A 95 10.74 -6.28 -1.52
CA GLN A 95 9.74 -7.32 -1.75
C GLN A 95 10.45 -8.68 -1.88
N GLU A 96 9.70 -9.77 -1.70
CA GLU A 96 10.19 -11.16 -1.78
C GLU A 96 11.34 -11.55 -0.85
N VAL A 97 11.45 -10.90 0.31
CA VAL A 97 12.28 -11.40 1.41
C VAL A 97 11.42 -12.35 2.25
N TRP A 98 11.35 -13.62 1.82
CA TRP A 98 10.37 -14.57 2.37
C TRP A 98 10.74 -15.16 3.73
N ARG A 99 12.04 -15.33 4.04
CA ARG A 99 12.45 -15.98 5.30
C ARG A 99 12.88 -14.93 6.32
N GLU A 100 12.35 -15.03 7.54
CA GLU A 100 12.70 -14.13 8.65
C GLU A 100 14.22 -14.12 8.93
N LYS A 101 14.89 -15.28 8.80
CA LYS A 101 16.36 -15.36 8.91
C LYS A 101 17.12 -14.51 7.89
N ASP A 102 16.58 -14.34 6.68
CA ASP A 102 17.22 -13.55 5.63
C ASP A 102 17.03 -12.04 5.93
N PHE A 103 15.87 -11.67 6.48
CA PHE A 103 15.64 -10.34 7.04
C PHE A 103 16.57 -10.05 8.22
N ASP A 104 16.72 -10.97 9.17
CA ASP A 104 17.60 -10.80 10.34
C ASP A 104 19.06 -10.62 9.92
N TYR A 105 19.51 -11.38 8.93
CA TYR A 105 20.83 -11.21 8.32
C TYR A 105 21.02 -9.80 7.74
N LEU A 106 20.07 -9.32 6.93
CA LEU A 106 20.12 -7.96 6.38
C LEU A 106 20.07 -6.91 7.50
N LYS A 107 19.20 -7.07 8.50
CA LYS A 107 19.09 -6.17 9.65
C LYS A 107 20.40 -6.05 10.41
N GLN A 108 21.09 -7.16 10.65
CA GLN A 108 22.41 -7.13 11.27
C GLN A 108 23.42 -6.39 10.39
N LYS A 109 23.51 -6.74 9.10
CA LYS A 109 24.45 -6.17 8.13
C LYS A 109 24.24 -4.66 7.89
N LEU A 110 22.99 -4.21 8.00
CA LEU A 110 22.56 -2.83 7.74
C LEU A 110 22.45 -1.96 9.01
N SER A 111 22.62 -2.56 10.21
CA SER A 111 22.34 -1.93 11.51
C SER A 111 23.01 -0.58 11.75
N LEU A 112 24.26 -0.39 11.26
CA LEU A 112 24.98 0.87 11.40
C LEU A 112 24.38 2.01 10.56
N ARG A 113 23.80 1.67 9.40
CA ARG A 113 23.27 2.66 8.45
C ARG A 113 21.77 2.87 8.60
N TYR A 114 21.04 1.80 8.92
CA TYR A 114 19.59 1.76 9.03
C TYR A 114 19.20 1.32 10.45
N PRO A 115 19.11 2.25 11.41
CA PRO A 115 18.78 1.92 12.80
C PRO A 115 17.34 1.42 12.96
N ALA A 116 16.45 1.73 12.01
CA ALA A 116 15.07 1.26 12.02
C ALA A 116 14.85 0.24 10.90
N ALA A 117 14.23 -0.89 11.23
CA ALA A 117 13.89 -1.93 10.28
C ALA A 117 12.59 -2.64 10.68
N HIS A 118 11.80 -3.06 9.71
CA HIS A 118 10.56 -3.80 9.96
C HIS A 118 10.33 -4.92 8.94
N TYR A 119 9.76 -6.03 9.43
CA TYR A 119 9.40 -7.20 8.65
C TYR A 119 7.90 -7.46 8.78
N PHE A 120 7.19 -7.45 7.65
CA PHE A 120 5.74 -7.60 7.62
C PHE A 120 5.35 -9.08 7.58
N LYS A 121 4.81 -9.61 8.68
CA LYS A 121 4.41 -11.03 8.79
C LYS A 121 2.98 -11.21 8.27
N SER A 122 2.76 -12.18 7.38
CA SER A 122 1.42 -12.53 6.88
C SER A 122 1.39 -13.93 6.27
N GLY A 123 0.21 -14.53 6.12
CA GLY A 123 0.02 -15.83 5.47
C GLY A 123 0.81 -16.98 6.12
N ILE A 124 1.02 -18.05 5.34
CA ILE A 124 1.79 -19.22 5.79
C ILE A 124 3.30 -18.99 5.57
N ILE A 125 3.66 -18.46 4.39
CA ILE A 125 5.07 -18.27 3.99
C ILE A 125 5.60 -16.87 4.32
N GLY A 126 4.73 -15.89 4.55
CA GLY A 126 5.12 -14.48 4.76
C GLY A 126 4.40 -13.53 3.78
N SER A 127 4.56 -12.23 4.00
CA SER A 127 4.21 -11.21 2.99
C SER A 127 5.36 -10.98 1.98
N GLY A 128 6.58 -11.36 2.35
CA GLY A 128 7.79 -11.04 1.60
C GLY A 128 8.26 -9.59 1.73
N LEU A 129 7.57 -8.75 2.51
CA LEU A 129 7.86 -7.32 2.58
C LEU A 129 8.73 -6.98 3.78
N CYS A 130 9.76 -6.17 3.56
CA CYS A 130 10.53 -5.58 4.65
C CYS A 130 11.05 -4.19 4.29
N VAL A 131 11.31 -3.38 5.32
CA VAL A 131 11.78 -2.00 5.16
C VAL A 131 12.96 -1.74 6.06
N PHE A 132 13.96 -1.02 5.55
CA PHE A 132 15.07 -0.46 6.30
C PHE A 132 15.07 1.06 6.15
N SER A 133 15.24 1.78 7.26
CA SER A 133 15.16 3.23 7.29
C SER A 133 16.27 3.86 8.12
N LYS A 134 16.81 4.97 7.62
CA LYS A 134 17.66 5.87 8.40
C LYS A 134 16.87 6.62 9.47
N HIS A 135 15.58 6.81 9.24
CA HIS A 135 14.69 7.60 10.09
C HIS A 135 13.91 6.70 11.05
N PRO A 136 13.66 7.13 12.30
CA PRO A 136 12.84 6.38 13.23
C PRO A 136 11.41 6.19 12.72
N ILE A 137 10.96 4.94 12.68
CA ILE A 137 9.58 4.58 12.34
C ILE A 137 8.68 4.94 13.52
N GLN A 138 7.64 5.75 13.29
CA GLN A 138 6.71 6.19 14.34
C GLN A 138 5.53 5.23 14.48
N GLU A 139 4.93 4.83 13.36
CA GLU A 139 3.78 3.93 13.33
C GLU A 139 3.95 2.90 12.22
N ILE A 140 3.34 1.73 12.42
CA ILE A 140 3.37 0.61 11.50
C ILE A 140 1.97 0.02 11.44
N THR A 141 1.46 -0.14 10.22
CA THR A 141 0.17 -0.78 9.95
C THR A 141 0.30 -1.69 8.75
N GLN A 142 -0.40 -2.82 8.74
CA GLN A 142 -0.40 -3.77 7.62
C GLN A 142 -1.84 -4.08 7.21
N HIS A 143 -2.08 -4.18 5.90
CA HIS A 143 -3.31 -4.71 5.33
C HIS A 143 -3.00 -5.90 4.44
N THR A 144 -3.53 -7.08 4.78
CA THR A 144 -3.39 -8.29 3.96
C THR A 144 -4.54 -8.36 2.98
N TYR A 145 -4.23 -8.64 1.72
CA TYR A 145 -5.24 -8.68 0.67
C TYR A 145 -6.16 -9.87 0.80
N THR A 146 -7.40 -9.70 0.36
CA THR A 146 -8.47 -10.68 0.54
C THR A 146 -8.31 -11.89 -0.39
N LEU A 147 -7.89 -11.66 -1.64
CA LEU A 147 -7.74 -12.70 -2.67
C LEU A 147 -6.27 -12.86 -3.06
N ASN A 148 -5.74 -14.09 -2.96
CA ASN A 148 -4.30 -14.38 -3.14
C ASN A 148 -4.00 -15.60 -4.04
N GLY A 149 -4.92 -16.03 -4.89
CA GLY A 149 -4.66 -17.09 -5.88
C GLY A 149 -5.49 -18.34 -5.61
N TYR A 150 -5.08 -19.47 -6.19
CA TYR A 150 -5.81 -20.75 -6.08
C TYR A 150 -4.97 -21.82 -5.38
N PRO A 151 -5.50 -22.56 -4.37
CA PRO A 151 -4.73 -23.54 -3.60
C PRO A 151 -4.23 -24.72 -4.44
N TYR A 152 -4.99 -25.08 -5.48
CA TYR A 152 -4.64 -26.17 -6.39
C TYR A 152 -3.56 -25.79 -7.41
N MET A 153 -3.23 -24.50 -7.53
CA MET A 153 -2.13 -24.02 -8.37
C MET A 153 -0.84 -24.00 -7.57
N ILE A 154 -0.38 -25.18 -7.14
CA ILE A 154 0.76 -25.34 -6.21
C ILE A 154 2.05 -24.67 -6.73
N HIS A 155 2.23 -24.67 -8.05
CA HIS A 155 3.38 -24.03 -8.70
C HIS A 155 3.30 -22.50 -8.72
N HIS A 156 2.14 -21.92 -8.39
CA HIS A 156 1.89 -20.49 -8.31
C HIS A 156 1.82 -20.10 -6.83
N GLY A 157 2.97 -19.79 -6.25
CA GLY A 157 3.17 -19.72 -4.80
C GLY A 157 2.33 -18.66 -4.05
N ASP A 158 1.71 -17.71 -4.75
CA ASP A 158 0.96 -16.58 -4.18
C ASP A 158 -0.11 -17.01 -3.17
N TRP A 159 -0.79 -18.14 -3.37
CA TRP A 159 -1.86 -18.59 -2.46
C TRP A 159 -1.36 -18.92 -1.06
N PHE A 160 -0.12 -19.41 -0.95
CA PHE A 160 0.52 -19.71 0.33
C PHE A 160 1.13 -18.46 1.00
N CYS A 161 1.24 -17.37 0.23
CA CYS A 161 1.73 -16.09 0.69
C CYS A 161 0.59 -15.23 1.23
N GLY A 162 0.90 -14.35 2.17
CA GLY A 162 -0.02 -13.30 2.62
C GLY A 162 0.30 -11.99 1.93
N LYS A 163 0.00 -11.87 0.63
CA LYS A 163 0.25 -10.63 -0.12
C LYS A 163 -0.45 -9.48 0.59
N ALA A 164 0.24 -8.35 0.70
CA ALA A 164 -0.15 -7.28 1.60
C ALA A 164 0.41 -5.94 1.15
N VAL A 165 -0.07 -4.87 1.80
CA VAL A 165 0.59 -3.58 1.86
C VAL A 165 1.00 -3.27 3.29
N GLY A 166 2.24 -2.84 3.48
CA GLY A 166 2.75 -2.30 4.72
C GLY A 166 2.82 -0.79 4.68
N LEU A 167 2.28 -0.11 5.69
CA LEU A 167 2.39 1.34 5.93
C LEU A 167 3.39 1.59 7.06
N LEU A 168 4.30 2.52 6.83
CA LEU A 168 5.17 3.12 7.85
C LEU A 168 4.98 4.63 7.87
N VAL A 169 4.81 5.19 9.06
CA VAL A 169 4.72 6.65 9.28
C VAL A 169 6.04 7.17 9.83
N PHE A 170 6.57 8.23 9.23
CA PHE A 170 7.81 8.89 9.63
C PHE A 170 7.58 10.37 9.90
N HIS A 171 8.24 10.90 10.93
CA HIS A 171 8.35 12.33 11.17
C HIS A 171 9.77 12.79 10.81
N ILE A 172 9.90 13.45 9.66
CA ILE A 172 11.21 13.86 9.12
C ILE A 172 11.23 15.38 9.02
N SER A 173 12.00 16.03 9.87
CA SER A 173 12.19 17.49 9.84
C SER A 173 10.87 18.29 9.87
N GLY A 174 9.89 17.83 10.65
CA GLY A 174 8.57 18.45 10.78
C GLY A 174 7.53 18.01 9.74
N LEU A 175 7.90 17.10 8.84
CA LEU A 175 7.03 16.53 7.80
C LEU A 175 6.55 15.12 8.18
N VAL A 176 5.27 14.83 7.96
CA VAL A 176 4.67 13.51 8.10
C VAL A 176 4.73 12.77 6.76
N LEU A 177 5.61 11.78 6.65
CA LEU A 177 5.75 10.91 5.49
C LEU A 177 5.07 9.56 5.77
N ASN A 178 4.08 9.21 4.95
CA ASN A 178 3.56 7.84 4.90
C ASN A 178 4.22 7.10 3.74
N ALA A 179 5.04 6.10 4.06
CA ALA A 179 5.63 5.20 3.08
C ALA A 179 4.89 3.87 3.07
N TYR A 180 4.56 3.40 1.87
CA TYR A 180 3.86 2.15 1.62
C TYR A 180 4.77 1.22 0.82
N VAL A 181 4.89 -0.03 1.28
CA VAL A 181 5.52 -1.12 0.53
C VAL A 181 4.47 -2.15 0.18
N THR A 182 4.44 -2.61 -1.06
CA THR A 182 3.50 -3.66 -1.49
C THR A 182 4.13 -4.63 -2.48
N HIS A 183 3.53 -5.80 -2.60
CA HIS A 183 3.76 -6.75 -3.66
C HIS A 183 2.40 -7.36 -4.02
N LEU A 184 1.89 -7.08 -5.21
CA LEU A 184 0.61 -7.63 -5.67
C LEU A 184 0.77 -9.06 -6.21
N HIS A 185 -0.34 -9.73 -6.47
CA HIS A 185 -0.36 -11.09 -7.02
C HIS A 185 0.40 -11.14 -8.35
N ALA A 186 1.19 -12.18 -8.60
CA ALA A 186 1.95 -12.30 -9.84
C ALA A 186 1.07 -12.52 -11.08
N GLU A 187 1.53 -12.03 -12.23
CA GLU A 187 0.99 -12.37 -13.55
C GLU A 187 1.78 -13.54 -14.15
N TYR A 188 1.22 -14.74 -14.09
CA TYR A 188 1.89 -15.96 -14.57
C TYR A 188 1.76 -16.19 -16.09
N ASN A 189 0.79 -15.55 -16.74
CA ASN A 189 0.56 -15.71 -18.18
C ASN A 189 -0.24 -14.53 -18.75
N ARG A 190 0.39 -13.71 -19.59
CA ARG A 190 -0.24 -12.52 -20.19
C ARG A 190 -1.44 -12.83 -21.07
N GLN A 191 -1.40 -13.94 -21.81
CA GLN A 191 -2.47 -14.30 -22.76
C GLN A 191 -3.66 -14.95 -22.07
N LYS A 192 -3.42 -15.67 -20.97
CA LYS A 192 -4.45 -16.38 -20.19
C LYS A 192 -4.29 -16.09 -18.70
N ASP A 193 -4.59 -14.86 -18.35
CA ASP A 193 -4.46 -14.40 -16.98
C ASP A 193 -5.70 -14.73 -16.14
N ILE A 194 -5.65 -15.87 -15.47
CA ILE A 194 -6.70 -16.32 -14.54
C ILE A 194 -6.71 -15.55 -13.21
N TYR A 195 -5.72 -14.69 -12.98
CA TYR A 195 -5.55 -13.93 -11.73
C TYR A 195 -5.85 -12.44 -11.89
N LEU A 196 -6.34 -12.01 -13.06
CA LEU A 196 -6.68 -10.62 -13.32
C LEU A 196 -7.63 -10.06 -12.27
N ALA A 197 -8.68 -10.80 -11.94
CA ALA A 197 -9.67 -10.38 -10.94
C ALA A 197 -9.05 -10.23 -9.55
N HIS A 198 -8.09 -11.09 -9.18
CA HIS A 198 -7.37 -10.98 -7.92
C HIS A 198 -6.51 -9.71 -7.92
N ARG A 199 -5.73 -9.46 -8.98
CA ARG A 199 -4.92 -8.23 -9.10
C ARG A 199 -5.79 -6.97 -9.07
N LEU A 200 -6.96 -6.98 -9.70
CA LEU A 200 -7.91 -5.85 -9.67
C LEU A 200 -8.49 -5.62 -8.27
N ALA A 201 -8.90 -6.68 -7.57
CA ALA A 201 -9.39 -6.58 -6.19
C ALA A 201 -8.29 -6.05 -5.26
N GLN A 202 -7.06 -6.57 -5.37
CA GLN A 202 -5.92 -6.11 -4.59
C GLN A 202 -5.55 -4.65 -4.90
N ALA A 203 -5.58 -4.23 -6.17
CA ALA A 203 -5.33 -2.85 -6.56
C ALA A 203 -6.39 -1.90 -5.98
N TRP A 204 -7.66 -2.34 -5.94
CA TRP A 204 -8.74 -1.59 -5.30
C TRP A 204 -8.56 -1.51 -3.79
N GLU A 205 -8.25 -2.62 -3.11
CA GLU A 205 -7.93 -2.64 -1.68
C GLU A 205 -6.75 -1.72 -1.34
N LEU A 206 -5.68 -1.74 -2.15
CA LEU A 206 -4.52 -0.87 -2.01
C LEU A 206 -4.91 0.61 -2.17
N ALA A 207 -5.70 0.94 -3.20
CA ALA A 207 -6.14 2.30 -3.46
C ALA A 207 -7.00 2.85 -2.32
N GLN A 208 -7.94 2.04 -1.81
CA GLN A 208 -8.74 2.39 -0.64
C GLN A 208 -7.87 2.53 0.61
N PHE A 209 -6.96 1.60 0.87
CA PHE A 209 -6.08 1.65 2.03
C PHE A 209 -5.30 2.97 2.05
N ILE A 210 -4.58 3.28 0.96
CA ILE A 210 -3.83 4.54 0.82
C ILE A 210 -4.75 5.76 0.99
N HIS A 211 -5.92 5.78 0.35
CA HIS A 211 -6.86 6.90 0.45
C HIS A 211 -7.28 7.18 1.90
N HIS A 212 -7.54 6.14 2.70
CA HIS A 212 -7.98 6.28 4.08
C HIS A 212 -6.85 6.61 5.05
N THR A 213 -5.69 5.96 4.89
CA THR A 213 -4.57 6.12 5.82
C THR A 213 -3.71 7.35 5.51
N SER A 214 -3.78 7.92 4.31
CA SER A 214 -2.95 9.06 3.93
C SER A 214 -3.55 10.43 4.27
N LYS A 215 -4.72 10.52 4.91
CA LYS A 215 -5.44 11.79 5.13
C LYS A 215 -4.69 12.81 5.98
N LYS A 216 -3.76 12.36 6.82
CA LYS A 216 -2.92 13.19 7.70
C LYS A 216 -1.46 13.26 7.25
N ALA A 217 -1.14 12.72 6.09
CA ALA A 217 0.22 12.69 5.58
C ALA A 217 0.49 13.93 4.72
N ASP A 218 1.62 14.58 4.97
CA ASP A 218 2.12 15.67 4.12
C ASP A 218 2.68 15.12 2.81
N VAL A 219 3.31 13.94 2.88
CA VAL A 219 3.84 13.20 1.72
C VAL A 219 3.42 11.75 1.79
N VAL A 220 3.06 11.23 0.63
CA VAL A 220 2.70 9.83 0.42
C VAL A 220 3.68 9.24 -0.60
N LEU A 221 4.29 8.12 -0.24
CA LEU A 221 5.22 7.36 -1.07
C LEU A 221 4.76 5.91 -1.14
N LEU A 222 4.52 5.39 -2.33
CA LEU A 222 4.27 3.97 -2.57
C LEU A 222 5.43 3.38 -3.38
N CYS A 223 6.00 2.30 -2.88
CA CYS A 223 7.02 1.55 -3.58
C CYS A 223 6.67 0.06 -3.62
N GLY A 224 6.99 -0.59 -4.73
CA GLY A 224 6.94 -2.05 -4.82
C GLY A 224 6.53 -2.57 -6.18
N ASP A 225 6.37 -3.88 -6.22
CA ASP A 225 5.99 -4.67 -7.38
C ASP A 225 4.47 -4.75 -7.48
N LEU A 226 3.90 -4.11 -8.49
CA LEU A 226 2.46 -4.12 -8.73
C LEU A 226 2.03 -5.28 -9.64
N ASN A 227 2.96 -6.05 -10.22
CA ASN A 227 2.67 -7.14 -11.17
C ASN A 227 1.68 -6.73 -12.27
N MET A 228 1.74 -5.47 -12.69
CA MET A 228 0.86 -4.86 -13.68
C MET A 228 1.63 -3.84 -14.50
N HIS A 229 1.41 -3.86 -15.82
CA HIS A 229 1.99 -2.91 -16.74
C HIS A 229 1.39 -1.50 -16.53
N PRO A 230 2.07 -0.43 -16.99
CA PRO A 230 1.64 0.95 -16.70
C PRO A 230 0.23 1.32 -17.16
N ASN A 231 -0.26 0.64 -18.21
CA ASN A 231 -1.57 0.82 -18.84
C ASN A 231 -2.61 -0.23 -18.42
N ASP A 232 -2.25 -1.17 -17.55
CA ASP A 232 -3.19 -2.16 -17.05
C ASP A 232 -4.22 -1.50 -16.13
N LEU A 233 -5.44 -2.03 -16.18
CA LEU A 233 -6.62 -1.44 -15.54
C LEU A 233 -6.41 -1.17 -14.04
N GLY A 234 -5.78 -2.09 -13.31
CA GLY A 234 -5.52 -1.91 -11.87
C GLY A 234 -4.49 -0.83 -11.57
N CYS A 235 -3.44 -0.70 -12.39
CA CYS A 235 -2.43 0.36 -12.25
C CYS A 235 -3.04 1.75 -12.53
N CYS A 236 -3.83 1.86 -13.61
CA CYS A 236 -4.58 3.08 -13.91
C CYS A 236 -5.58 3.42 -12.79
N LEU A 237 -6.37 2.44 -12.33
CA LEU A 237 -7.34 2.63 -11.24
C LEU A 237 -6.67 3.13 -9.96
N LEU A 238 -5.55 2.52 -9.58
CA LEU A 238 -4.78 2.91 -8.40
C LEU A 238 -4.31 4.37 -8.51
N LYS A 239 -3.67 4.75 -9.61
CA LYS A 239 -3.15 6.10 -9.82
C LYS A 239 -4.27 7.15 -9.84
N GLU A 240 -5.32 6.91 -10.62
CA GLU A 240 -6.45 7.84 -10.74
C GLU A 240 -7.23 8.01 -9.43
N TYR A 241 -7.46 6.92 -8.69
CA TYR A 241 -8.20 6.99 -7.42
C TYR A 241 -7.39 7.66 -6.30
N THR A 242 -6.07 7.43 -6.26
CA THR A 242 -5.21 7.95 -5.19
C THR A 242 -4.59 9.30 -5.52
N GLY A 243 -4.52 9.70 -6.79
CA GLY A 243 -3.78 10.87 -7.27
C GLY A 243 -2.26 10.71 -7.18
N LEU A 244 -1.76 9.47 -7.07
CA LEU A 244 -0.33 9.20 -7.03
C LEU A 244 0.28 9.38 -8.42
N ARG A 245 1.40 10.12 -8.49
CA ARG A 245 2.17 10.35 -9.71
C ARG A 245 3.33 9.36 -9.80
N ASP A 246 3.67 9.00 -11.03
CA ASP A 246 4.70 8.02 -11.34
C ASP A 246 6.08 8.69 -11.47
N ALA A 247 7.04 8.31 -10.63
CA ALA A 247 8.38 8.89 -10.65
C ALA A 247 9.10 8.73 -12.00
N TYR A 248 8.82 7.66 -12.74
CA TYR A 248 9.39 7.44 -14.07
C TYR A 248 8.87 8.48 -15.07
N LEU A 249 7.56 8.76 -15.05
CA LEU A 249 6.94 9.72 -15.96
C LEU A 249 7.27 11.18 -15.60
N GLU A 250 7.52 11.46 -14.31
CA GLU A 250 7.74 12.82 -13.81
C GLU A 250 9.22 13.26 -13.86
N THR A 251 10.17 12.32 -13.86
CA THR A 251 11.59 12.67 -13.84
C THR A 251 12.08 13.15 -15.20
N GLN A 252 12.97 14.15 -15.21
CA GLN A 252 13.71 14.56 -16.41
C GLN A 252 15.12 13.94 -16.49
N ASP A 253 15.62 13.38 -15.38
CA ASP A 253 16.91 12.68 -15.31
C ASP A 253 16.67 11.21 -14.98
N PHE A 254 16.24 10.45 -15.99
CA PHE A 254 16.08 9.01 -15.89
C PHE A 254 17.34 8.29 -16.39
N LYS A 255 17.83 7.32 -15.61
CA LYS A 255 18.96 6.46 -15.99
C LYS A 255 18.59 5.00 -15.75
N GLY A 256 18.02 4.36 -16.76
CA GLY A 256 17.55 2.98 -16.67
C GLY A 256 17.39 2.35 -18.04
N SER A 257 16.86 1.14 -18.05
CA SER A 257 16.37 0.44 -19.25
C SER A 257 15.31 1.26 -19.98
N GLU A 258 15.09 0.97 -21.26
CA GLU A 258 14.03 1.61 -22.03
C GLU A 258 12.66 1.41 -21.37
N GLU A 259 11.78 2.39 -21.54
CA GLU A 259 10.42 2.40 -20.98
C GLU A 259 10.31 2.27 -19.45
N GLY A 260 11.43 2.29 -18.73
CA GLY A 260 11.45 2.06 -17.28
C GLY A 260 11.29 0.59 -16.89
N ASN A 261 11.65 -0.34 -17.78
CA ASN A 261 11.48 -1.78 -17.58
C ASN A 261 12.30 -2.32 -16.39
N THR A 262 11.65 -3.12 -15.56
CA THR A 262 12.22 -3.64 -14.31
C THR A 262 12.47 -5.14 -14.37
N MET A 263 12.03 -5.83 -15.42
CA MET A 263 12.56 -7.13 -15.83
C MET A 263 13.08 -6.98 -17.25
N VAL A 264 14.37 -7.18 -17.48
CA VAL A 264 15.04 -6.83 -18.74
C VAL A 264 15.78 -8.03 -19.36
N PRO A 265 15.89 -8.11 -20.70
CA PRO A 265 16.59 -9.21 -21.37
C PRO A 265 18.06 -9.38 -20.98
N GLU A 266 18.72 -8.29 -20.59
CA GLU A 266 20.12 -8.29 -20.13
C GLU A 266 20.30 -8.98 -18.77
N ASN A 267 19.21 -9.14 -18.00
CA ASN A 267 19.24 -9.79 -16.71
C ASN A 267 19.08 -11.31 -16.89
N PHE A 268 20.16 -12.06 -16.65
CA PHE A 268 20.18 -13.50 -16.86
C PHE A 268 19.36 -14.32 -15.84
N TYR A 269 18.79 -13.69 -14.81
CA TYR A 269 17.83 -14.36 -13.92
C TYR A 269 16.40 -14.29 -14.46
N VAL A 270 16.09 -13.36 -15.37
CA VAL A 270 14.76 -13.23 -15.97
C VAL A 270 14.47 -14.40 -16.92
N SER A 271 13.29 -14.99 -16.79
CA SER A 271 12.82 -16.05 -17.67
C SER A 271 12.57 -15.52 -19.08
N GLN A 272 13.16 -16.18 -20.08
CA GLN A 272 12.93 -15.86 -21.49
C GLN A 272 11.48 -16.15 -21.93
N GLN A 273 10.77 -17.03 -21.21
CA GLN A 273 9.35 -17.29 -21.49
C GLN A 273 8.49 -16.08 -21.10
N ASP A 274 8.84 -15.41 -20.00
CA ASP A 274 8.11 -14.25 -19.50
C ASP A 274 8.35 -13.04 -20.41
N LEU A 275 9.58 -12.90 -20.93
CA LEU A 275 9.96 -11.85 -21.89
C LEU A 275 9.45 -12.08 -23.32
N TRP A 276 8.98 -13.28 -23.67
CA TRP A 276 8.56 -13.59 -25.04
C TRP A 276 7.54 -12.58 -25.63
N PRO A 277 6.50 -12.15 -24.90
CA PRO A 277 5.57 -11.13 -25.39
C PRO A 277 6.14 -9.71 -25.34
N PHE A 278 7.28 -9.50 -24.68
CA PHE A 278 7.85 -8.21 -24.29
C PHE A 278 9.36 -8.15 -24.55
N PRO A 279 9.79 -8.11 -25.82
CA PRO A 279 11.21 -8.24 -26.18
C PRO A 279 12.10 -7.13 -25.61
N CYS A 280 11.54 -5.96 -25.26
CA CYS A 280 12.27 -4.84 -24.67
C CYS A 280 12.29 -4.87 -23.13
N GLY A 281 11.61 -5.84 -22.50
CA GLY A 281 11.44 -5.92 -21.05
C GLY A 281 10.03 -5.58 -20.58
N ILE A 282 9.83 -5.75 -19.27
CA ILE A 282 8.56 -5.60 -18.57
C ILE A 282 8.71 -4.57 -17.46
N ARG A 283 7.76 -3.65 -17.34
CA ARG A 283 7.70 -2.66 -16.26
C ARG A 283 6.56 -2.98 -15.30
N ILE A 284 6.91 -3.47 -14.10
CA ILE A 284 5.94 -3.84 -13.06
C ILE A 284 6.30 -3.33 -11.66
N ASP A 285 7.47 -2.75 -11.47
CA ASP A 285 7.87 -2.12 -10.21
C ASP A 285 7.77 -0.59 -10.30
N TYR A 286 7.31 0.03 -9.22
CA TYR A 286 6.97 1.45 -9.23
C TYR A 286 7.46 2.20 -7.99
N VAL A 287 7.80 3.47 -8.20
CA VAL A 287 7.90 4.49 -7.15
C VAL A 287 6.85 5.54 -7.47
N LEU A 288 5.76 5.55 -6.71
CA LEU A 288 4.66 6.50 -6.88
C LEU A 288 4.61 7.45 -5.68
N TYR A 289 4.25 8.71 -5.91
CA TYR A 289 4.20 9.70 -4.84
C TYR A 289 3.16 10.79 -5.05
N LYS A 290 2.76 11.42 -3.95
CA LYS A 290 2.01 12.69 -3.94
C LYS A 290 2.33 13.47 -2.68
N ALA A 291 1.98 14.74 -2.67
CA ALA A 291 2.06 15.60 -1.49
C ALA A 291 0.70 16.26 -1.21
N ALA A 292 0.49 16.64 0.04
CA ALA A 292 -0.61 17.51 0.43
C ALA A 292 -0.45 18.91 -0.22
N PRO A 293 -1.53 19.68 -0.40
CA PRO A 293 -1.51 20.96 -1.12
C PRO A 293 -0.46 21.98 -0.62
N GLU A 294 -0.15 21.95 0.67
CA GLU A 294 0.82 22.82 1.34
C GLU A 294 2.27 22.51 0.97
N PHE A 295 2.51 21.38 0.29
CA PHE A 295 3.83 20.90 -0.08
C PHE A 295 3.92 20.62 -1.59
N SER A 296 5.09 20.87 -2.14
CA SER A 296 5.47 20.46 -3.48
C SER A 296 6.43 19.28 -3.38
N ILE A 297 6.22 18.27 -4.22
CA ILE A 297 7.12 17.12 -4.35
C ILE A 297 7.44 16.90 -5.82
N SER A 298 8.71 16.60 -6.11
CA SER A 298 9.18 16.26 -7.46
C SER A 298 10.22 15.15 -7.41
N CYS A 299 10.23 14.30 -8.44
CA CYS A 299 11.30 13.34 -8.65
C CYS A 299 12.43 14.02 -9.44
N LYS A 300 13.57 14.25 -8.78
CA LYS A 300 14.72 14.88 -9.43
C LYS A 300 15.47 13.91 -10.32
N THR A 301 15.66 12.68 -9.84
CA THR A 301 16.34 11.61 -10.57
C THR A 301 15.66 10.28 -10.28
N LEU A 302 15.50 9.43 -11.28
CA LEU A 302 15.18 8.01 -11.11
C LEU A 302 16.24 7.19 -11.83
N LYS A 303 16.80 6.20 -11.15
CA LYS A 303 17.74 5.25 -11.75
C LYS A 303 17.22 3.83 -11.60
N THR A 304 17.52 2.98 -12.56
CA THR A 304 17.39 1.53 -12.41
C THR A 304 18.74 0.86 -12.58
N THR A 305 18.91 -0.32 -11.99
CA THR A 305 19.93 -1.26 -12.51
C THR A 305 19.54 -1.71 -13.93
N LYS A 306 20.47 -2.33 -14.66
CA LYS A 306 20.27 -2.75 -16.07
C LYS A 306 20.87 -4.12 -16.35
N GLY A 307 20.37 -5.17 -15.69
CA GLY A 307 20.91 -6.53 -15.78
C GLY A 307 22.23 -6.75 -15.04
N GLN A 308 22.84 -5.66 -14.55
CA GLN A 308 24.00 -5.67 -13.67
C GLN A 308 23.84 -4.57 -12.62
N ASP A 309 24.34 -4.84 -11.42
CA ASP A 309 24.47 -3.80 -10.40
C ASP A 309 25.59 -2.80 -10.75
N LEU A 310 25.59 -1.65 -10.07
CA LEU A 310 26.51 -0.55 -10.38
C LEU A 310 27.99 -0.86 -10.08
N TYR A 311 28.29 -1.96 -9.37
CA TYR A 311 29.59 -2.16 -8.73
C TYR A 311 30.31 -3.46 -9.11
N HIS A 312 29.61 -4.57 -9.32
CA HIS A 312 30.26 -5.87 -9.53
C HIS A 312 29.71 -6.66 -10.72
N GLY A 313 29.00 -6.01 -11.64
CA GLY A 313 28.68 -6.59 -12.94
C GLY A 313 27.74 -7.80 -12.90
N THR A 314 26.97 -7.96 -11.81
CA THR A 314 26.01 -9.06 -11.64
C THR A 314 24.66 -8.52 -11.14
N PRO A 315 23.52 -9.04 -11.62
CA PRO A 315 22.21 -8.59 -11.18
C PRO A 315 21.95 -8.95 -9.70
N LEU A 316 21.24 -8.05 -8.99
CA LEU A 316 20.86 -8.24 -7.59
C LEU A 316 19.65 -9.17 -7.44
N SER A 317 18.79 -9.19 -8.45
CA SER A 317 17.55 -9.96 -8.54
C SER A 317 17.24 -10.21 -10.02
N ASP A 318 16.20 -10.97 -10.34
CA ASP A 318 15.56 -10.97 -11.66
C ASP A 318 14.80 -9.66 -11.94
N HIS A 319 14.54 -8.85 -10.90
CA HIS A 319 14.08 -7.47 -11.04
C HIS A 319 15.23 -6.45 -10.92
N GLU A 320 15.08 -5.33 -11.61
CA GLU A 320 15.97 -4.17 -11.53
C GLU A 320 15.56 -3.27 -10.35
N ALA A 321 16.54 -2.83 -9.57
CA ALA A 321 16.29 -1.96 -8.43
C ALA A 321 15.90 -0.54 -8.87
N LEU A 322 14.90 0.06 -8.22
CA LEU A 322 14.49 1.45 -8.44
C LEU A 322 15.11 2.36 -7.40
N MET A 323 15.78 3.41 -7.85
CA MET A 323 16.51 4.36 -7.01
C MET A 323 16.05 5.79 -7.32
N ALA A 324 15.13 6.30 -6.52
CA ALA A 324 14.56 7.63 -6.69
C ALA A 324 15.19 8.65 -5.75
N THR A 325 15.41 9.87 -6.23
CA THR A 325 15.73 11.03 -5.39
C THR A 325 14.58 12.02 -5.51
N LEU A 326 13.81 12.15 -4.43
CA LEU A 326 12.67 13.04 -4.33
C LEU A 326 13.07 14.32 -3.60
N TYR A 327 12.57 15.47 -4.06
CA TYR A 327 12.69 16.74 -3.36
C TYR A 327 11.31 17.21 -2.92
N VAL A 328 11.19 17.52 -1.64
CA VAL A 328 9.99 18.05 -1.02
C VAL A 328 10.28 19.43 -0.49
N SER A 329 9.42 20.40 -0.79
CA SER A 329 9.48 21.74 -0.23
C SER A 329 8.08 22.24 0.10
N HIS A 330 7.99 23.35 0.83
CA HIS A 330 6.70 24.04 0.92
C HIS A 330 6.26 24.53 -0.46
N SER A 331 4.97 24.42 -0.72
CA SER A 331 4.37 25.06 -1.88
C SER A 331 4.52 26.58 -1.74
N PRO A 332 4.83 27.32 -2.82
CA PRO A 332 4.75 28.77 -2.79
C PRO A 332 3.32 29.19 -2.42
N PRO A 333 3.12 30.29 -1.68
CA PRO A 333 1.79 30.76 -1.31
C PRO A 333 0.94 30.95 -2.57
N GLN A 334 -0.12 30.15 -2.70
CA GLN A 334 -1.06 30.26 -3.80
C GLN A 334 -1.71 31.65 -3.75
N GLN A 335 -1.45 32.49 -4.74
CA GLN A 335 -2.41 33.55 -5.09
C GLN A 335 -3.66 32.83 -5.58
N ASN A 336 -4.80 33.05 -4.92
CA ASN A 336 -6.13 32.51 -5.21
C ASN A 336 -6.29 31.97 -6.64
N LEU A 337 -5.88 30.72 -6.84
CA LEU A 337 -6.30 29.93 -7.97
C LEU A 337 -7.59 29.30 -7.49
N SER A 338 -8.70 29.85 -7.95
CA SER A 338 -10.01 29.19 -7.87
C SER A 338 -9.82 27.71 -8.21
N PRO A 339 -10.46 26.77 -7.50
CA PRO A 339 -10.35 25.35 -7.83
C PRO A 339 -10.97 25.14 -9.21
N THR A 340 -10.18 25.22 -10.28
CA THR A 340 -10.55 24.78 -11.61
C THR A 340 -10.51 23.25 -11.64
N HIS A 341 -11.30 22.62 -10.77
CA HIS A 341 -11.78 21.27 -11.03
C HIS A 341 -12.94 21.40 -12.02
N GLY A 342 -12.60 21.61 -13.29
CA GLY A 342 -13.55 21.43 -14.37
C GLY A 342 -14.07 19.98 -14.40
N PRO A 343 -15.29 19.74 -14.89
CA PRO A 343 -15.91 18.41 -14.98
C PRO A 343 -15.11 17.37 -15.80
N ALA A 344 -14.07 17.79 -16.52
CA ALA A 344 -13.25 16.94 -17.39
C ALA A 344 -12.37 15.90 -16.64
N GLN A 345 -12.00 16.12 -15.37
CA GLN A 345 -11.06 15.24 -14.66
C GLN A 345 -11.72 13.98 -14.07
N LYS A 346 -13.06 13.91 -13.99
CA LYS A 346 -13.81 12.77 -13.40
C LYS A 346 -14.18 11.68 -14.42
N SER A 347 -14.09 11.95 -15.72
CA SER A 347 -14.45 11.00 -16.78
C SER A 347 -13.55 9.77 -16.87
N PRO A 348 -12.22 9.84 -16.63
CA PRO A 348 -11.34 8.67 -16.70
C PRO A 348 -11.61 7.70 -15.55
N LEU A 349 -11.73 8.20 -14.33
CA LEU A 349 -11.96 7.37 -13.14
C LEU A 349 -13.28 6.60 -13.21
N ILE A 350 -14.38 7.23 -13.66
CA ILE A 350 -15.68 6.54 -13.82
C ILE A 350 -15.55 5.38 -14.81
N SER A 351 -14.85 5.59 -15.93
CA SER A 351 -14.61 4.53 -16.93
C SER A 351 -13.81 3.36 -16.34
N LEU A 352 -12.74 3.65 -15.59
CA LEU A 352 -11.93 2.64 -14.92
C LEU A 352 -12.73 1.85 -13.87
N LEU A 353 -13.53 2.53 -13.05
CA LEU A 353 -14.40 1.90 -12.05
C LEU A 353 -15.45 0.99 -12.73
N LYS A 354 -16.11 1.46 -13.80
CA LYS A 354 -17.10 0.65 -14.54
C LYS A 354 -16.47 -0.61 -15.14
N ARG A 355 -15.30 -0.50 -15.78
CA ARG A 355 -14.58 -1.64 -16.35
C ARG A 355 -14.16 -2.64 -15.27
N THR A 356 -13.66 -2.14 -14.15
CA THR A 356 -13.24 -2.99 -13.02
C THR A 356 -14.43 -3.71 -12.41
N TRP A 357 -15.53 -2.99 -12.16
CA TRP A 357 -16.79 -3.54 -11.66
C TRP A 357 -17.32 -4.67 -12.55
N MET A 358 -17.29 -4.48 -13.87
CA MET A 358 -17.75 -5.48 -14.84
C MET A 358 -16.89 -6.76 -14.80
N LEU A 359 -15.56 -6.62 -14.79
CA LEU A 359 -14.65 -7.77 -14.76
C LEU A 359 -14.72 -8.57 -13.44
N LEU A 360 -14.85 -7.86 -12.31
CA LEU A 360 -15.09 -8.50 -11.02
C LEU A 360 -16.45 -9.21 -10.99
N GLY A 361 -17.48 -8.63 -11.62
CA GLY A 361 -18.80 -9.26 -11.73
C GLY A 361 -18.81 -10.56 -12.52
N ILE A 362 -18.11 -10.59 -13.66
CA ILE A 362 -17.93 -11.81 -14.45
C ILE A 362 -17.25 -12.90 -13.60
N SER A 363 -16.19 -12.53 -12.89
CA SER A 363 -15.42 -13.46 -12.05
C SER A 363 -16.24 -13.96 -10.86
N THR A 364 -17.06 -13.08 -10.26
CA THR A 364 -17.99 -13.43 -9.18
C THR A 364 -19.02 -14.46 -9.66
N ALA A 365 -19.63 -14.24 -10.83
CA ALA A 365 -20.59 -15.18 -11.40
C ALA A 365 -19.97 -16.56 -11.69
N ILE A 366 -18.71 -16.60 -12.14
CA ILE A 366 -17.97 -17.85 -12.31
C ILE A 366 -17.75 -18.55 -10.97
N ALA A 367 -17.34 -17.81 -9.93
CA ALA A 367 -17.14 -18.37 -8.60
C ALA A 367 -18.46 -18.91 -8.00
N ASP A 368 -19.56 -18.17 -8.14
CA ASP A 368 -20.90 -18.60 -7.68
C ASP A 368 -21.39 -19.86 -8.41
N LEU A 369 -21.08 -20.00 -9.70
CA LEU A 369 -21.35 -21.23 -10.44
C LEU A 369 -20.61 -22.41 -9.82
N TRP A 370 -19.31 -22.26 -9.48
CA TRP A 370 -18.55 -23.31 -8.82
C TRP A 370 -19.07 -23.63 -7.42
N VAL A 371 -19.48 -22.63 -6.63
CA VAL A 371 -20.16 -22.83 -5.34
C VAL A 371 -21.42 -23.68 -5.52
N THR A 372 -22.23 -23.36 -6.53
CA THR A 372 -23.48 -24.07 -6.81
C THR A 372 -23.22 -25.52 -7.24
N LEU A 373 -22.30 -25.72 -8.19
CA LEU A 373 -21.94 -27.05 -8.69
C LEU A 373 -21.37 -27.94 -7.57
N THR A 374 -20.45 -27.41 -6.77
CA THR A 374 -19.85 -28.14 -5.64
C THR A 374 -20.88 -28.43 -4.55
N GLY A 375 -21.83 -27.52 -4.31
CA GLY A 375 -22.99 -27.75 -3.44
C GLY A 375 -23.84 -28.95 -3.89
N TYR A 376 -24.12 -29.07 -5.20
CA TYR A 376 -24.83 -30.25 -5.73
C TYR A 376 -24.03 -31.54 -5.56
N VAL A 377 -22.70 -31.50 -5.77
CA VAL A 377 -21.82 -32.67 -5.55
C VAL A 377 -21.83 -33.10 -4.09
N ILE A 378 -21.80 -32.15 -3.14
CA ILE A 378 -21.91 -32.44 -1.70
C ILE A 378 -23.27 -33.08 -1.39
N GLY A 379 -24.37 -32.49 -1.90
CA GLY A 379 -25.72 -33.03 -1.70
C GLY A 379 -25.88 -34.45 -2.23
N LEU A 380 -25.38 -34.71 -3.44
CA LEU A 380 -25.37 -36.05 -4.04
C LEU A 380 -24.50 -37.02 -3.23
N GLY A 381 -23.32 -36.59 -2.79
CA GLY A 381 -22.42 -37.41 -1.97
C GLY A 381 -23.04 -37.81 -0.63
N LEU A 382 -23.73 -36.89 0.04
CA LEU A 382 -24.47 -37.17 1.27
C LEU A 382 -25.63 -38.16 1.03
N PHE A 383 -26.34 -38.01 -0.08
CA PHE A 383 -27.42 -38.92 -0.47
C PHE A 383 -26.89 -40.35 -0.74
N LEU A 384 -25.79 -40.49 -1.46
CA LEU A 384 -25.15 -41.79 -1.71
C LEU A 384 -24.65 -42.44 -0.41
N MET A 385 -24.08 -41.66 0.52
CA MET A 385 -23.68 -42.19 1.84
C MET A 385 -24.88 -42.71 2.63
N LEU A 386 -26.03 -42.03 2.58
CA LEU A 386 -27.25 -42.49 3.21
C LEU A 386 -27.69 -43.86 2.65
N LEU A 387 -27.65 -44.03 1.33
CA LEU A 387 -27.98 -45.31 0.68
C LEU A 387 -27.02 -46.43 1.09
N LEU A 388 -25.71 -46.17 1.07
CA LEU A 388 -24.70 -47.17 1.48
C LEU A 388 -24.82 -47.54 2.96
N SER A 389 -25.18 -46.59 3.83
CA SER A 389 -25.40 -46.86 5.25
C SER A 389 -26.58 -47.79 5.52
N ALA A 390 -27.57 -47.83 4.63
CA ALA A 390 -28.74 -48.69 4.74
C ALA A 390 -28.47 -50.15 4.33
N GLU A 391 -27.42 -50.41 3.54
CA GLU A 391 -27.12 -51.72 2.95
C GLU A 391 -26.41 -52.68 3.93
N GLY A 392 -25.69 -52.15 4.93
CA GLY A 392 -25.16 -52.91 6.08
C GLY A 392 -24.06 -53.94 5.77
N THR A 393 -23.51 -53.97 4.56
CA THR A 393 -22.47 -54.94 4.15
C THR A 393 -21.04 -54.45 4.42
N ARG A 394 -20.08 -55.37 4.46
CA ARG A 394 -18.64 -55.04 4.60
C ARG A 394 -18.12 -54.22 3.41
N GLU A 395 -18.67 -54.44 2.23
CA GLU A 395 -18.36 -53.68 1.01
C GLU A 395 -18.92 -52.26 1.10
N ALA A 396 -20.13 -52.09 1.64
CA ALA A 396 -20.72 -50.79 1.92
C ALA A 396 -19.88 -49.99 2.93
N ALA A 397 -19.26 -50.63 3.92
CA ALA A 397 -18.36 -49.97 4.86
C ALA A 397 -17.10 -49.39 4.19
N LEU A 398 -16.49 -50.10 3.24
CA LEU A 398 -15.36 -49.60 2.45
C LEU A 398 -15.79 -48.44 1.53
N GLY A 399 -16.97 -48.57 0.90
CA GLY A 399 -17.58 -47.50 0.11
C GLY A 399 -17.80 -46.23 0.93
N LEU A 400 -18.29 -46.37 2.16
CA LEU A 400 -18.52 -45.25 3.08
C LEU A 400 -17.24 -44.47 3.39
N TRP A 401 -16.13 -45.15 3.66
CA TRP A 401 -14.84 -44.49 3.92
C TRP A 401 -14.33 -43.68 2.73
N LEU A 402 -14.46 -44.23 1.51
CA LEU A 402 -14.10 -43.51 0.29
C LEU A 402 -15.00 -42.30 0.07
N SER A 403 -16.31 -42.45 0.31
CA SER A 403 -17.28 -41.37 0.21
C SER A 403 -17.02 -40.24 1.21
N ILE A 404 -16.58 -40.55 2.43
CA ILE A 404 -16.19 -39.54 3.43
C ILE A 404 -15.01 -38.70 2.91
N GLY A 405 -13.97 -39.33 2.36
CA GLY A 405 -12.81 -38.62 1.80
C GLY A 405 -13.19 -37.68 0.65
N LEU A 406 -14.00 -38.18 -0.29
CA LEU A 406 -14.51 -37.37 -1.40
C LEU A 406 -15.38 -36.22 -0.93
N LEU A 407 -16.23 -36.45 0.08
CA LEU A 407 -17.08 -35.43 0.68
C LEU A 407 -16.24 -34.32 1.33
N LEU A 408 -15.21 -34.68 2.11
CA LEU A 408 -14.29 -33.70 2.71
C LEU A 408 -13.57 -32.86 1.64
N GLY A 409 -13.12 -33.49 0.55
CA GLY A 409 -12.55 -32.79 -0.60
C GLY A 409 -13.54 -31.83 -1.25
N ALA A 410 -14.77 -32.27 -1.50
CA ALA A 410 -15.82 -31.43 -2.09
C ALA A 410 -16.19 -30.25 -1.18
N VAL A 411 -16.28 -30.47 0.15
CA VAL A 411 -16.50 -29.41 1.14
C VAL A 411 -15.35 -28.40 1.14
N ALA A 412 -14.10 -28.85 1.08
CA ALA A 412 -12.94 -27.94 0.99
C ALA A 412 -12.99 -27.07 -0.28
N VAL A 413 -13.31 -27.67 -1.43
CA VAL A 413 -13.48 -26.95 -2.69
C VAL A 413 -14.66 -25.96 -2.63
N TYR A 414 -15.78 -26.36 -2.03
CA TYR A 414 -16.94 -25.49 -1.82
C TYR A 414 -16.59 -24.29 -0.94
N LEU A 415 -15.93 -24.51 0.19
CA LEU A 415 -15.50 -23.44 1.10
C LEU A 415 -14.52 -22.48 0.43
N PHE A 416 -13.61 -23.00 -0.38
CA PHE A 416 -12.69 -22.18 -1.17
C PHE A 416 -13.46 -21.27 -2.13
N TRP A 417 -14.32 -21.82 -2.99
CA TRP A 417 -15.10 -21.02 -3.95
C TRP A 417 -16.07 -20.06 -3.27
N LEU A 418 -16.59 -20.41 -2.09
CA LEU A 418 -17.42 -19.52 -1.29
C LEU A 418 -16.61 -18.31 -0.79
N GLN A 419 -15.36 -18.51 -0.36
CA GLN A 419 -14.46 -17.43 0.03
C GLN A 419 -14.09 -16.56 -1.18
N GLU A 420 -13.80 -17.19 -2.32
CA GLU A 420 -13.49 -16.52 -3.59
C GLU A 420 -14.65 -15.61 -4.03
N ALA A 421 -15.87 -16.16 -4.10
CA ALA A 421 -17.07 -15.41 -4.46
C ALA A 421 -17.32 -14.23 -3.51
N LYS A 422 -17.17 -14.43 -2.19
CA LYS A 422 -17.31 -13.35 -1.20
C LYS A 422 -16.27 -12.25 -1.38
N GLY A 423 -15.01 -12.60 -1.64
CA GLY A 423 -13.94 -11.62 -1.84
C GLY A 423 -14.16 -10.78 -3.09
N LEU A 424 -14.50 -11.44 -4.22
CA LEU A 424 -14.80 -10.77 -5.49
C LEU A 424 -16.06 -9.89 -5.38
N SER A 425 -17.13 -10.43 -4.81
CA SER A 425 -18.39 -9.72 -4.59
C SER A 425 -18.20 -8.48 -3.71
N ARG A 426 -17.41 -8.59 -2.63
CA ARG A 426 -17.08 -7.45 -1.77
C ARG A 426 -16.42 -6.32 -2.55
N ALA A 427 -15.34 -6.62 -3.27
CA ALA A 427 -14.63 -5.62 -4.07
C ALA A 427 -15.55 -4.99 -5.13
N GLN A 428 -16.39 -5.80 -5.77
CA GLN A 428 -17.37 -5.34 -6.73
C GLN A 428 -18.41 -4.38 -6.09
N SER A 429 -18.98 -4.73 -4.94
CA SER A 429 -19.95 -3.88 -4.22
C SER A 429 -19.34 -2.57 -3.74
N GLU A 430 -18.09 -2.58 -3.27
CA GLU A 430 -17.38 -1.37 -2.87
C GLU A 430 -17.16 -0.41 -4.05
N ILE A 431 -16.81 -0.94 -5.23
CA ILE A 431 -16.68 -0.14 -6.45
C ILE A 431 -18.03 0.42 -6.90
N LEU A 432 -19.10 -0.39 -6.83
CA LEU A 432 -20.46 0.07 -7.16
C LEU A 432 -20.88 1.23 -6.25
N HIS A 433 -20.66 1.09 -4.95
CA HIS A 433 -20.94 2.16 -3.99
C HIS A 433 -20.15 3.45 -4.32
N MET A 434 -18.89 3.33 -4.75
CA MET A 434 -18.13 4.50 -5.19
C MET A 434 -18.71 5.13 -6.46
N LEU A 435 -19.12 4.33 -7.44
CA LEU A 435 -19.77 4.80 -8.67
C LEU A 435 -21.06 5.57 -8.35
N GLU A 436 -21.92 5.01 -7.50
CA GLU A 436 -23.16 5.66 -7.05
C GLU A 436 -22.88 6.98 -6.31
N ARG A 437 -21.85 7.01 -5.46
CA ARG A 437 -21.45 8.22 -4.75
C ARG A 437 -20.97 9.31 -5.71
N ILE A 438 -20.18 8.96 -6.73
CA ILE A 438 -19.72 9.91 -7.74
C ILE A 438 -20.91 10.47 -8.53
N GLN A 439 -21.85 9.61 -8.94
CA GLN A 439 -23.05 10.02 -9.67
C GLN A 439 -23.89 11.01 -8.85
N LYS A 440 -24.22 10.67 -7.59
CA LYS A 440 -24.98 11.56 -6.69
C LYS A 440 -24.31 12.92 -6.51
N THR A 441 -22.97 12.95 -6.44
CA THR A 441 -22.22 14.20 -6.32
C THR A 441 -22.27 15.03 -7.60
N GLN A 442 -22.32 14.38 -8.78
CA GLN A 442 -22.48 15.06 -10.07
C GLN A 442 -23.88 15.64 -10.21
N ASP A 443 -24.91 14.86 -9.89
CA ASP A 443 -26.30 15.30 -9.98
C ASP A 443 -26.53 16.53 -9.07
N LEU A 444 -26.06 16.48 -7.82
CA LEU A 444 -26.17 17.61 -6.88
C LEU A 444 -25.40 18.86 -7.36
N SER A 445 -24.22 18.67 -7.96
CA SER A 445 -23.45 19.78 -8.52
C SER A 445 -24.15 20.43 -9.72
N SER A 446 -24.82 19.64 -10.55
CA SER A 446 -25.61 20.14 -11.68
C SER A 446 -26.87 20.86 -11.22
N GLU A 447 -27.54 20.38 -10.18
CA GLU A 447 -28.68 21.06 -9.55
C GLU A 447 -28.27 22.42 -8.95
N LEU A 448 -27.13 22.48 -8.24
CA LEU A 448 -26.62 23.74 -7.67
C LEU A 448 -26.29 24.76 -8.76
N GLN A 449 -25.63 24.33 -9.84
CA GLN A 449 -25.31 25.21 -10.97
C GLN A 449 -26.57 25.74 -11.66
N LEU A 450 -27.60 24.90 -11.79
CA LEU A 450 -28.87 25.31 -12.38
C LEU A 450 -29.60 26.34 -11.50
N ALA A 451 -29.55 26.16 -10.17
CA ALA A 451 -30.13 27.10 -9.22
C ALA A 451 -29.39 28.45 -9.17
N GLU A 452 -28.04 28.45 -9.29
CA GLU A 452 -27.24 29.67 -9.40
C GLU A 452 -27.57 30.45 -10.67
N LEU A 453 -27.69 29.75 -11.82
CA LEU A 453 -28.08 30.37 -13.10
C LEU A 453 -29.49 30.96 -13.06
N GLN A 454 -30.43 30.31 -12.35
CA GLN A 454 -31.79 30.85 -12.16
C GLN A 454 -31.78 32.10 -11.27
N GLN A 455 -31.01 32.12 -10.18
CA GLN A 455 -30.87 33.32 -9.34
C GLN A 455 -30.18 34.49 -10.03
N GLU A 456 -29.22 34.23 -10.92
CA GLU A 456 -28.56 35.26 -11.72
C GLU A 456 -29.50 35.82 -12.80
N GLY A 457 -30.35 34.98 -13.38
CA GLY A 457 -31.42 35.39 -14.30
C GLY A 457 -32.46 36.28 -13.63
N ASP A 458 -32.97 35.87 -12.46
CA ASP A 458 -33.98 36.65 -11.72
C ASP A 458 -33.44 38.02 -11.24
N ARG A 459 -32.15 38.10 -10.88
CA ARG A 459 -31.49 39.38 -10.55
C ARG A 459 -31.26 40.31 -11.74
N ALA A 460 -31.16 39.75 -12.95
CA ALA A 460 -31.02 40.54 -14.17
C ALA A 460 -32.37 41.07 -14.68
N GLU A 461 -33.49 40.46 -14.29
CA GLU A 461 -34.85 40.95 -14.59
C GLU A 461 -35.37 41.99 -13.58
N GLU A 462 -34.77 42.07 -12.37
CA GLU A 462 -35.11 43.08 -11.34
C GLU A 462 -34.31 44.41 -11.43
N GLN A 463 -33.40 44.56 -12.41
CA GLN A 463 -32.69 45.82 -12.73
C GLN A 463 -33.21 46.45 -14.02
#